data_AF-K5YQP9-F1
#
_entry.id   AF-K5YQP9-F1
#
_cell.length_a   1.000
_cell.length_b   1.000
_cell.length_c   1.000
_cell.angle_alpha   90.00
_cell.angle_beta   90.00
_cell.angle_gamma   90.00
#
_symmetry.space_group_name_H-M   'P 1'
#
loop_
_entity.id
_entity.type
_entity.pdbx_description
1 polymer ?
#
loop_
_entity_poly.entity_id
_entity_poly.type
_entity_poly.pdbx_seq_one_letter_code
_entity_poly.pdbx_strand_id
1 'polypeptide(L)'
;MPAPSWEDLDEFLDTDDEGGFAFVAVFSYKLGGGVTVNGIFEDATFNAQTGEFDADISNPRFICKACDVEQVNRFDTVLVNEVTYMVASPPIDDGTGMATVRLSPTDPEL
;
A
#
# COMPACT_ATOMS: atom_id res chain seq x y z
N MET A 1 -24.75 1.61 21.96
CA MET A 1 -24.32 2.07 20.63
C MET A 1 -23.30 1.06 20.14
N PRO A 2 -23.35 0.61 18.88
CA PRO A 2 -22.24 -0.16 18.33
C PRO A 2 -20.96 0.69 18.40
N ALA A 3 -19.83 0.03 18.63
CA ALA A 3 -18.53 0.69 18.54
C ALA A 3 -18.30 1.16 17.10
N PRO A 4 -17.56 2.25 16.87
CA PRO A 4 -17.21 2.64 15.52
C PRO A 4 -16.17 1.66 14.94
N SER A 5 -16.26 1.36 13.64
CA SER A 5 -15.46 0.31 12.99
C SER A 5 -13.94 0.53 13.05
N TRP A 6 -13.46 1.75 13.31
CA TRP A 6 -12.02 2.03 13.44
C TRP A 6 -11.38 1.47 14.72
N GLU A 7 -12.17 0.98 15.69
CA GLU A 7 -11.65 0.25 16.85
C GLU A 7 -11.28 -1.21 16.51
N ASP A 8 -11.77 -1.74 15.39
CA ASP A 8 -11.43 -3.06 14.86
C ASP A 8 -10.87 -2.90 13.44
N LEU A 9 -9.54 -3.00 13.31
CA LEU A 9 -8.90 -2.83 12.01
C LEU A 9 -9.29 -3.92 10.98
N ASP A 10 -9.76 -5.09 11.42
CA ASP A 10 -10.31 -6.11 10.48
C ASP A 10 -11.61 -5.61 9.86
N GLU A 11 -12.51 -5.06 10.67
CA GLU A 11 -13.77 -4.47 10.21
C GLU A 11 -13.53 -3.19 9.40
N PHE A 12 -12.57 -2.35 9.81
CA PHE A 12 -12.25 -1.10 9.12
C PHE A 12 -11.66 -1.33 7.73
N LEU A 13 -10.84 -2.37 7.55
CA LEU A 13 -10.18 -2.69 6.27
C LEU A 13 -10.90 -3.81 5.51
N ASP A 14 -12.21 -3.95 5.71
CA ASP A 14 -13.02 -4.88 4.93
C ASP A 14 -13.17 -4.39 3.47
N THR A 15 -13.26 -5.37 2.57
CA THR A 15 -13.36 -5.19 1.11
C THR A 15 -14.79 -5.39 0.61
N ASP A 16 -15.78 -5.41 1.51
CA ASP A 16 -17.17 -5.70 1.14
C ASP A 16 -17.76 -4.69 0.13
N ASP A 17 -18.79 -5.13 -0.60
CA ASP A 17 -19.48 -4.31 -1.60
C ASP A 17 -20.47 -3.31 -0.96
N GLU A 18 -20.75 -3.41 0.34
CA GLU A 18 -21.77 -2.60 1.05
C GLU A 18 -21.17 -1.37 1.77
N GLY A 19 -19.84 -1.22 1.79
CA GLY A 19 -19.15 -0.07 2.37
C GLY A 19 -17.62 -0.15 2.38
N GLY A 20 -17.02 -1.25 1.94
CA GLY A 20 -15.57 -1.45 1.86
C GLY A 20 -14.89 -0.45 0.93
N PHE A 21 -13.87 0.22 1.44
CA PHE A 21 -12.96 1.10 0.68
C PHE A 21 -11.54 0.51 0.60
N ALA A 22 -11.33 -0.66 1.21
CA ALA A 22 -10.05 -1.35 1.18
C ALA A 22 -9.84 -2.05 -0.17
N PHE A 23 -8.58 -2.16 -0.53
CA PHE A 23 -8.07 -2.87 -1.68
C PHE A 23 -7.33 -4.11 -1.22
N VAL A 24 -7.51 -5.20 -1.97
CA VAL A 24 -6.70 -6.40 -1.80
C VAL A 24 -5.37 -6.19 -2.49
N ALA A 25 -4.28 -6.33 -1.75
CA ALA A 25 -2.92 -6.28 -2.26
C ALA A 25 -2.21 -7.61 -1.99
N VAL A 26 -1.46 -8.10 -3.00
CA VAL A 26 -0.66 -9.32 -2.87
C VAL A 26 0.82 -8.94 -2.85
N PHE A 27 1.44 -9.03 -1.68
CA PHE A 27 2.88 -8.82 -1.51
C PHE A 27 3.63 -10.12 -1.83
N SER A 28 4.66 -10.02 -2.66
CA SER A 28 5.57 -11.14 -2.96
C SER A 28 6.96 -10.83 -2.43
N TYR A 29 7.48 -11.71 -1.58
CA TYR A 29 8.80 -11.52 -0.97
C TYR A 29 9.90 -11.91 -1.95
N LYS A 30 11.00 -11.16 -1.94
CA LYS A 30 12.17 -11.45 -2.78
C LYS A 30 12.76 -12.85 -2.53
N LEU A 31 12.69 -13.33 -1.29
CA LEU A 31 13.18 -14.66 -0.91
C LEU A 31 12.16 -15.79 -1.18
N GLY A 32 11.03 -15.47 -1.80
CA GLY A 32 9.93 -16.38 -2.09
C GLY A 32 8.84 -16.34 -1.02
N GLY A 33 7.63 -16.71 -1.42
CA GLY A 33 6.42 -16.57 -0.61
C GLY A 33 5.77 -15.19 -0.80
N GLY A 34 4.78 -14.91 0.04
CA GLY A 34 4.01 -13.68 -0.02
C GLY A 34 2.87 -13.67 0.98
N VAL A 35 2.20 -12.52 1.05
CA VAL A 35 1.04 -12.30 1.91
C VAL A 35 -0.01 -11.50 1.16
N THR A 36 -1.28 -11.85 1.36
CA THR A 36 -2.41 -11.06 0.89
C THR A 36 -2.87 -10.16 2.03
N VAL A 37 -2.95 -8.86 1.76
CA VAL A 37 -3.24 -7.83 2.78
C VAL A 37 -4.32 -6.91 2.25
N ASN A 38 -5.29 -6.57 3.11
CA ASN A 38 -6.27 -5.55 2.83
C ASN A 38 -5.77 -4.20 3.33
N GLY A 39 -6.01 -3.15 2.56
CA GLY A 39 -5.53 -1.82 2.90
C GLY A 39 -6.01 -0.73 1.96
N ILE A 40 -5.74 0.51 2.30
CA ILE A 40 -6.08 1.68 1.49
C ILE A 40 -4.95 1.89 0.48
N PHE A 41 -5.30 1.99 -0.80
CA PHE A 41 -4.36 2.34 -1.86
C PHE A 41 -4.55 3.80 -2.27
N GLU A 42 -3.49 4.61 -2.19
CA GLU A 42 -3.47 5.98 -2.70
C GLU A 42 -2.45 6.12 -3.83
N ASP A 43 -2.92 6.42 -5.03
CA ASP A 43 -2.09 6.77 -6.19
C ASP A 43 -2.06 8.30 -6.38
N ALA A 44 -1.32 8.98 -5.50
CA ALA A 44 -1.20 10.42 -5.55
C ALA A 44 -0.18 10.85 -6.63
N THR A 45 -0.68 11.43 -7.73
CA THR A 45 0.15 12.10 -8.73
C THR A 45 0.38 13.55 -8.31
N PHE A 46 1.64 13.96 -8.12
CA PHE A 46 1.99 15.34 -7.82
C PHE A 46 2.50 16.04 -9.09
N ASN A 47 1.78 17.06 -9.56
CA ASN A 47 2.29 17.96 -10.59
C ASN A 47 3.22 18.99 -9.94
N ALA A 48 4.52 18.68 -9.89
CA ALA A 48 5.53 19.62 -9.42
C ALA A 48 5.78 20.72 -10.48
N GLN A 49 4.95 21.76 -10.52
CA GLN A 49 5.25 22.94 -11.35
C GLN A 49 6.43 23.72 -10.73
N THR A 50 7.65 23.43 -11.16
CA THR A 50 8.81 24.29 -10.94
C THR A 50 9.54 24.50 -12.27
N GLY A 51 9.15 25.55 -12.97
CA GLY A 51 9.99 26.33 -13.90
C GLY A 51 10.45 25.70 -15.21
N GLU A 52 10.90 24.44 -15.23
CA GLU A 52 11.56 23.86 -16.41
C GLU A 52 11.65 22.31 -16.45
N PHE A 53 11.03 21.58 -15.52
CA PHE A 53 11.01 20.11 -15.55
C PHE A 53 9.65 19.58 -15.08
N ASP A 54 8.80 19.17 -16.02
CA ASP A 54 7.62 18.35 -15.72
C ASP A 54 8.09 16.91 -15.50
N ALA A 55 8.35 16.56 -14.24
CA ALA A 55 8.42 15.17 -13.85
C ALA A 55 7.09 14.79 -13.22
N ASP A 56 6.35 13.90 -13.89
CA ASP A 56 5.22 13.18 -13.28
C ASP A 56 5.78 12.26 -12.20
N ILE A 57 5.94 12.77 -10.98
CA ILE A 57 6.38 11.97 -9.84
C ILE A 57 5.12 11.36 -9.23
N SER A 58 4.83 10.11 -9.59
CA SER A 58 3.85 9.30 -8.87
C SER A 58 4.46 8.86 -7.53
N ASN A 59 3.68 8.99 -6.46
CA ASN A 59 4.08 8.53 -5.13
C ASN A 59 3.00 7.59 -4.56
N PRO A 60 2.83 6.40 -5.18
CA PRO A 60 1.84 5.44 -4.75
C PRO A 60 2.18 4.92 -3.34
N ARG A 61 1.14 4.77 -2.52
CA ARG A 61 1.27 4.24 -1.16
C ARG A 61 0.13 3.30 -0.83
N PHE A 62 0.45 2.31 0.00
CA PHE A 62 -0.50 1.36 0.53
C PHE A 62 -0.49 1.44 2.05
N ILE A 63 -1.65 1.68 2.65
CA ILE A 63 -1.82 1.87 4.09
C ILE A 63 -2.62 0.67 4.62
N CYS A 64 -2.05 -0.09 5.53
CA CYS A 64 -2.63 -1.37 6.00
C CYS A 64 -2.25 -1.61 7.46
N LYS A 65 -2.61 -2.77 8.02
CA LYS A 65 -2.18 -3.11 9.38
C LYS A 65 -0.69 -3.40 9.43
N ALA A 66 -0.04 -2.92 10.50
CA ALA A 66 1.38 -3.12 10.70
C ALA A 66 1.77 -4.60 10.79
N CYS A 67 0.96 -5.42 11.49
CA CYS A 67 1.22 -6.85 11.67
C CYS A 67 1.22 -7.65 10.36
N ASP A 68 0.44 -7.22 9.36
CA ASP A 68 0.28 -7.96 8.11
C ASP A 68 1.46 -7.77 7.15
N VAL A 69 2.27 -6.72 7.37
CA VAL A 69 3.40 -6.35 6.52
C VAL A 69 4.75 -6.39 7.25
N GLU A 70 4.84 -6.98 8.44
CA GLU A 70 6.10 -7.05 9.22
C GLU A 70 7.29 -7.66 8.45
N GLN A 71 7.00 -8.59 7.53
CA GLN A 71 8.03 -9.27 6.72
C GLN A 71 8.29 -8.57 5.38
N VAL A 72 7.46 -7.60 4.98
CA VAL A 72 7.63 -6.84 3.74
C VAL A 72 8.87 -5.97 3.84
N ASN A 73 9.68 -6.00 2.80
CA ASN A 73 10.93 -5.27 2.73
C ASN A 73 11.11 -4.56 1.38
N ARG A 74 12.09 -3.65 1.35
CA ARG A 74 12.46 -2.98 0.11
C ARG A 74 12.81 -4.00 -0.98
N PHE A 75 12.36 -3.72 -2.20
CA PHE A 75 12.48 -4.56 -3.39
C PHE A 75 11.56 -5.79 -3.44
N ASP A 76 10.71 -6.00 -2.45
CA ASP A 76 9.54 -6.86 -2.63
C ASP A 76 8.59 -6.21 -3.64
N THR A 77 7.68 -7.01 -4.19
CA THR A 77 6.65 -6.49 -5.10
C THR A 77 5.29 -6.58 -4.47
N VAL A 78 4.39 -5.71 -4.92
CA VAL A 78 2.98 -5.74 -4.55
C VAL A 78 2.13 -5.64 -5.80
N LEU A 79 1.15 -6.53 -5.93
CA LEU A 79 0.11 -6.45 -6.94
C LEU A 79 -1.13 -5.84 -6.31
N VAL A 80 -1.60 -4.71 -6.84
CA VAL A 80 -2.84 -4.04 -6.44
C VAL A 80 -3.51 -3.45 -7.68
N ASN A 81 -4.83 -3.66 -7.84
CA ASN A 81 -5.58 -3.24 -9.04
C ASN A 81 -4.94 -3.67 -10.37
N GLU A 82 -4.45 -4.92 -10.45
CA GLU A 82 -3.78 -5.49 -11.63
C GLU A 82 -2.44 -4.80 -12.01
N VAL A 83 -1.98 -3.82 -11.22
CA VAL A 83 -0.70 -3.14 -11.41
C VAL A 83 0.30 -3.65 -10.38
N THR A 84 1.50 -4.02 -10.85
CA THR A 84 2.61 -4.38 -9.97
C THR A 84 3.42 -3.14 -9.63
N TYR A 85 3.71 -2.97 -8.34
CA TYR A 85 4.65 -1.97 -7.85
C TYR A 85 5.77 -2.65 -7.08
N MET A 86 6.87 -1.93 -6.91
CA MET A 86 7.99 -2.32 -6.07
C MET A 86 7.92 -1.57 -4.75
N VAL A 87 8.22 -2.26 -3.65
CA VAL A 87 8.33 -1.65 -2.32
C VAL A 87 9.60 -0.80 -2.26
N ALA A 88 9.44 0.51 -2.07
CA ALA A 88 10.52 1.49 -2.10
C ALA A 88 11.33 1.51 -0.79
N SER A 89 10.69 1.21 0.34
CA SER A 89 11.28 1.16 1.68
C SER A 89 10.52 0.18 2.57
N PRO A 90 11.12 -0.33 3.67
CA PRO A 90 10.37 -1.08 4.67
C PRO A 90 9.13 -0.30 5.15
N PRO A 91 8.04 -1.00 5.54
CA PRO A 91 6.84 -0.37 6.07
C PRO A 91 7.14 0.55 7.26
N ILE A 92 6.44 1.67 7.32
CA ILE A 92 6.54 2.64 8.42
C ILE A 92 5.31 2.48 9.30
N ASP A 93 5.48 1.87 10.47
CA ASP A 93 4.48 1.79 11.54
C ASP A 93 4.25 3.19 12.15
N ASP A 94 3.00 3.56 12.36
CA ASP A 94 2.61 4.84 12.96
C ASP A 94 2.32 4.79 14.47
N GLY A 95 2.46 3.60 15.08
CA GLY A 95 2.23 3.34 16.50
C GLY A 95 0.76 3.10 16.87
N THR A 96 -0.16 3.11 15.89
CA THR A 96 -1.60 2.84 16.09
C THR A 96 -2.01 1.44 15.65
N GLY A 97 -1.06 0.62 15.18
CA GLY A 97 -1.34 -0.68 14.57
C GLY A 97 -1.46 -0.61 13.04
N MET A 98 -1.26 0.57 12.46
CA MET A 98 -1.26 0.81 11.02
C MET A 98 0.17 1.04 10.51
N ALA A 99 0.41 0.71 9.24
CA ALA A 99 1.67 0.96 8.57
C ALA A 99 1.47 1.48 7.15
N THR A 100 2.37 2.34 6.72
CA THR A 100 2.44 2.84 5.35
C THR A 100 3.56 2.15 4.59
N VAL A 101 3.23 1.51 3.47
CA VAL A 101 4.17 0.96 2.50
C VAL A 101 4.29 1.93 1.32
N ARG A 102 5.51 2.42 1.08
CA ARG A 102 5.80 3.30 -0.06
C ARG A 102 6.13 2.47 -1.28
N LEU A 103 5.52 2.83 -2.40
CA LEU A 103 5.61 2.07 -3.63
C LEU A 103 6.27 2.90 -4.73
N SER A 104 6.92 2.21 -5.66
CA SER A 104 7.43 2.79 -6.90
C SER A 104 6.92 1.96 -8.07
N PRO A 105 6.54 2.59 -9.20
CA PRO A 105 6.22 1.85 -10.42
C PRO A 105 7.36 0.88 -10.76
N THR A 106 7.03 -0.36 -11.09
CA THR A 106 8.02 -1.25 -11.71
C THR A 106 8.27 -0.76 -13.12
N ASP A 107 9.49 -0.33 -13.42
CA ASP A 107 9.88 -0.02 -14.78
C ASP A 107 9.75 -1.30 -15.63
N PRO A 108 8.94 -1.33 -16.71
CA PRO A 108 8.80 -2.52 -17.54
C PRO A 108 10.07 -2.85 -18.34
N GLU A 109 11.12 -2.01 -18.33
CA GLU A 109 12.31 -2.18 -19.17
C GLU A 109 13.62 -2.55 -18.45
N LEU A 110 13.58 -3.13 -17.24
CA LEU A 110 14.77 -3.69 -16.54
C LEU A 110 14.73 -5.21 -16.35
#